data_AF-A0AB74JSA8-F1
#
_entry.id   AF-A0AB74JSA8-F1
#
_cell.length_a   1.000
_cell.length_b   1.000
_cell.length_c   1.000
_cell.angle_alpha   90.00
_cell.angle_beta   90.00
_cell.angle_gamma   90.00
#
_symmetry.space_group_name_H-M   'P 1'
#
loop_
_entity.id
_entity.type
_entity.pdbx_description
1 polymer ?
#
loop_
_entity_poly.entity_id
_entity_poly.type
_entity_poly.pdbx_seq_one_letter_code
_entity_poly.pdbx_strand_id
1 'polypeptide(L)'
;MADRKGAYGGAPASDTSFRKTWDREEYAQKALDRESRIKEEGKAKYEAAISGKKYHRRASTPPDARDTEARRTRLDVSAQIGKTMLVPAGSAVGKRGKGAGFWCDACDLTFKDNLQFVEHLNSKQHLYATGQSGEVKRATLEDVVERLEWLKRKREEEKAKETVDLGTRLEVAREEEEKERAEKRRRRNEKRRKNKGGEEEVKVEVENDGLGTKSITIALASTKAVNNIFRLLGTQI
;
A
#
# COMPACT_ATOMS: atom_id res chain seq x y z
N MET A 1 -16.48 -55.34 -9.52
CA MET A 1 -15.14 -55.47 -8.91
C MET A 1 -15.13 -54.65 -7.64
N ALA A 2 -15.00 -55.30 -6.48
CA ALA A 2 -15.19 -54.69 -5.17
C ALA A 2 -14.05 -53.71 -4.84
N ASP A 3 -14.41 -52.50 -4.43
CA ASP A 3 -13.51 -51.48 -3.89
C ASP A 3 -12.84 -52.00 -2.60
N ARG A 4 -11.54 -52.30 -2.66
CA ARG A 4 -10.75 -52.67 -1.48
C ARG A 4 -10.41 -51.42 -0.70
N LYS A 5 -11.26 -51.08 0.26
CA LYS A 5 -11.00 -50.04 1.26
C LYS A 5 -9.88 -50.53 2.19
N GLY A 6 -8.68 -49.95 2.05
CA GLY A 6 -7.53 -50.25 2.91
C GLY A 6 -7.74 -49.80 4.36
N ALA A 7 -6.96 -50.38 5.28
CA ALA A 7 -7.06 -50.28 6.76
C ALA A 7 -6.97 -48.86 7.37
N TYR A 8 -6.87 -47.82 6.55
CA TYR A 8 -6.78 -46.40 6.91
C TYR A 8 -8.04 -45.61 6.48
N GLY A 9 -9.12 -46.29 6.08
CA GLY A 9 -10.38 -45.67 5.66
C GLY A 9 -11.30 -45.18 6.79
N GLY A 10 -10.76 -44.92 7.98
CA GLY A 10 -11.47 -44.35 9.13
C GLY A 10 -11.23 -42.84 9.21
N ALA A 11 -12.29 -42.07 9.44
CA ALA A 11 -12.24 -40.61 9.53
C ALA A 11 -11.05 -40.12 10.39
N PRO A 12 -10.27 -39.13 9.93
CA PRO A 12 -9.10 -38.68 10.68
C PRO A 12 -9.55 -38.06 12.01
N ALA A 13 -8.97 -38.54 13.10
CA ALA A 13 -9.14 -37.98 14.43
C ALA A 13 -8.92 -36.44 14.37
N SER A 14 -9.85 -35.68 14.93
CA SER A 14 -9.86 -34.20 14.93
C SER A 14 -8.68 -33.57 15.70
N ASP A 15 -7.84 -34.38 16.35
CA ASP A 15 -6.73 -33.99 17.23
C ASP A 15 -5.44 -33.60 16.47
N THR A 16 -5.48 -33.52 15.14
CA THR A 16 -4.34 -33.07 14.32
C THR A 16 -4.59 -31.75 13.59
N SER A 17 -5.61 -30.98 13.99
CA SER A 17 -5.97 -29.70 13.35
C SER A 17 -4.91 -28.60 13.47
N PHE A 18 -3.92 -28.76 14.36
CA PHE A 18 -2.75 -27.88 14.47
C PHE A 18 -1.73 -28.06 13.33
N ARG A 19 -1.84 -29.13 12.53
CA ARG A 19 -0.95 -29.40 11.39
C ARG A 19 -1.46 -28.67 10.16
N LYS A 20 -0.57 -27.94 9.48
CA LYS A 20 -0.89 -27.25 8.22
C LYS A 20 -1.37 -28.25 7.17
N THR A 21 -2.67 -28.24 6.90
CA THR A 21 -3.30 -29.03 5.82
C THR A 21 -3.04 -28.32 4.50
N TRP A 22 -2.40 -29.02 3.57
CA TRP A 22 -2.20 -28.51 2.21
C TRP A 22 -3.45 -28.83 1.40
N ASP A 23 -4.21 -27.80 1.04
CA ASP A 23 -5.35 -27.94 0.15
C ASP A 23 -4.86 -28.20 -1.29
N ARG A 24 -5.08 -29.40 -1.80
CA ARG A 24 -4.60 -29.81 -3.12
C ARG A 24 -5.22 -28.96 -4.23
N GLU A 25 -6.44 -28.49 -4.06
CA GLU A 25 -7.16 -27.71 -5.07
C GLU A 25 -6.62 -26.28 -5.12
N GLU A 26 -6.42 -25.63 -3.97
CA GLU A 26 -5.83 -24.30 -3.87
C GLU A 26 -4.40 -24.29 -4.47
N TYR A 27 -3.60 -25.31 -4.19
CA TYR A 27 -2.25 -25.42 -4.74
C TYR A 27 -2.25 -25.75 -6.25
N ALA A 28 -3.20 -26.53 -6.74
CA ALA A 28 -3.38 -26.75 -8.17
C ALA A 28 -3.76 -25.45 -8.89
N GLN A 29 -4.67 -24.65 -8.32
CA GLN A 29 -5.03 -23.33 -8.84
C GLN A 29 -3.84 -22.37 -8.84
N LYS A 30 -3.07 -22.30 -7.75
CA LYS A 30 -1.83 -21.49 -7.68
C LYS A 30 -0.77 -21.95 -8.69
N ALA A 31 -0.67 -23.25 -8.96
CA ALA A 31 0.23 -23.78 -9.97
C ALA A 31 -0.21 -23.35 -11.38
N LEU A 32 -1.50 -23.45 -11.69
CA LEU A 32 -2.07 -23.01 -12.96
C LEU A 32 -1.89 -21.50 -13.19
N ASP A 33 -2.13 -20.68 -12.16
CA ASP A 33 -1.89 -19.23 -12.22
C ASP A 33 -0.40 -18.90 -12.44
N ARG A 34 0.49 -19.65 -11.79
CA ARG A 34 1.93 -19.49 -12.02
C ARG A 34 2.32 -19.86 -13.45
N GLU A 35 1.76 -20.94 -13.98
CA GLU A 35 2.01 -21.40 -15.35
C GLU A 35 1.44 -20.44 -16.40
N SER A 36 0.22 -19.92 -16.21
CA SER A 36 -0.38 -18.92 -17.10
C SER A 36 0.49 -17.67 -17.14
N ARG A 37 0.91 -17.15 -15.98
CA ARG A 37 1.80 -15.99 -15.88
C ARG A 37 3.14 -16.23 -16.57
N ILE A 38 3.76 -17.41 -16.41
CA ILE A 38 5.02 -17.74 -17.10
C ILE A 38 4.82 -17.82 -18.62
N LYS A 39 3.71 -18.40 -19.09
CA LYS A 39 3.38 -18.47 -20.52
C LYS A 39 3.16 -17.07 -21.11
N GLU A 40 2.45 -16.19 -20.42
CA GLU A 40 2.24 -14.80 -20.82
C GLU A 40 3.56 -14.00 -20.84
N GLU A 41 4.39 -14.12 -19.79
CA GLU A 41 5.73 -13.53 -19.77
C GLU A 41 6.60 -14.07 -20.92
N GLY A 42 6.48 -15.35 -21.26
CA GLY A 42 7.18 -15.99 -22.36
C GLY A 42 6.79 -15.41 -23.72
N LYS A 43 5.48 -15.24 -23.97
CA LYS A 43 4.96 -14.58 -25.18
C LYS A 43 5.46 -13.14 -25.29
N ALA A 44 5.35 -12.37 -24.21
CA ALA A 44 5.79 -10.98 -24.19
C ALA A 44 7.32 -10.84 -24.40
N LYS A 45 8.11 -11.79 -23.92
CA LYS A 45 9.56 -11.87 -24.21
C LYS A 45 9.82 -12.14 -25.69
N TYR A 46 9.07 -13.05 -26.29
CA TYR A 46 9.20 -13.40 -27.69
C TYR A 46 8.83 -12.23 -28.61
N GLU A 47 7.72 -11.54 -28.32
CA GLU A 47 7.29 -10.33 -29.05
C GLU A 47 8.30 -9.18 -28.89
N ALA A 48 8.86 -8.99 -27.68
CA ALA A 48 9.93 -8.03 -27.46
C ALA A 48 11.19 -8.38 -28.27
N ALA A 49 11.56 -9.66 -28.33
CA ALA A 49 12.71 -10.12 -29.11
C ALA A 49 12.49 -9.90 -30.62
N ILE A 50 11.30 -10.20 -31.15
CA ILE A 50 10.95 -9.92 -32.56
C ILE A 50 11.04 -8.44 -32.87
N SER A 51 10.54 -7.59 -31.97
CA SER A 51 10.61 -6.12 -32.12
C SER A 51 12.00 -5.54 -31.83
N GLY A 52 13.02 -6.38 -31.55
CA GLY A 52 14.39 -5.96 -31.25
C GLY A 52 14.55 -5.21 -29.93
N LYS A 53 13.51 -5.21 -29.06
CA LYS A 53 13.50 -4.50 -27.78
C LYS A 53 13.82 -5.47 -26.64
N LYS A 54 14.59 -5.01 -25.65
CA LYS A 54 14.83 -5.81 -24.44
C LYS A 54 13.55 -5.91 -23.62
N TYR A 55 13.10 -7.14 -23.36
CA TYR A 55 11.98 -7.37 -22.45
C TYR A 55 12.33 -6.94 -21.04
N HIS A 56 11.50 -6.07 -20.47
CA HIS A 56 11.54 -5.71 -19.06
C HIS A 56 10.24 -6.19 -18.42
N ARG A 57 10.35 -7.01 -17.36
CA ARG A 57 9.19 -7.44 -16.58
C ARG A 57 8.60 -6.18 -15.94
N ARG A 58 7.51 -5.67 -16.51
CA ARG A 58 6.73 -4.57 -15.95
C ARG A 58 5.97 -5.14 -14.75
N ALA A 59 6.14 -4.54 -13.56
CA ALA A 59 5.22 -4.82 -12.47
C ALA A 59 3.82 -4.45 -13.00
N SER A 60 2.94 -5.46 -13.08
CA SER A 60 1.55 -5.42 -13.55
C SER A 60 1.05 -4.03 -13.96
N THR A 61 1.04 -3.79 -15.27
CA THR A 61 0.47 -2.65 -16.00
C THR A 61 -0.39 -1.68 -15.16
N PRO A 62 0.01 -0.41 -15.10
CA PRO A 62 -0.90 0.63 -15.56
C PRO A 62 -0.46 1.15 -16.94
N PRO A 63 -1.40 1.40 -17.87
CA PRO A 63 -1.12 2.19 -19.08
C PRO A 63 -0.63 3.61 -18.75
N ASP A 64 -0.76 4.03 -17.49
CA ASP A 64 -0.24 5.26 -16.93
C ASP A 64 1.21 5.11 -16.48
N ALA A 65 2.13 4.81 -17.41
CA ALA A 65 3.55 5.03 -17.13
C ALA A 65 3.72 6.52 -16.79
N ARG A 66 3.94 6.81 -15.50
CA ARG A 66 4.14 8.17 -15.04
C ARG A 66 5.52 8.62 -15.51
N ASP A 67 5.61 9.88 -15.92
CA ASP A 67 6.89 10.49 -16.26
C ASP A 67 7.83 10.44 -15.05
N THR A 68 9.14 10.42 -15.29
CA THR A 68 10.10 10.50 -14.19
C THR A 68 9.88 11.79 -13.42
N GLU A 69 9.39 11.68 -12.18
CA GLU A 69 9.22 12.83 -11.31
C GLU A 69 10.47 13.04 -10.45
N ALA A 70 10.74 14.31 -10.13
CA ALA A 70 11.68 14.63 -9.07
C ALA A 70 11.18 14.03 -7.75
N ARG A 71 12.10 13.46 -6.97
CA ARG A 71 11.78 12.82 -5.69
C ARG A 71 11.10 13.82 -4.74
N ARG A 72 9.87 13.52 -4.33
CA ARG A 72 9.07 14.40 -3.45
C ARG A 72 9.52 14.33 -1.98
N THR A 73 10.01 13.18 -1.53
CA THR A 73 10.48 12.97 -0.17
C THR A 73 12.00 13.15 -0.07
N ARG A 74 12.46 13.92 0.91
CA ARG A 74 13.88 13.91 1.28
C ARG A 74 14.21 12.57 1.93
N LEU A 75 15.33 11.97 1.56
CA LEU A 75 15.84 10.78 2.24
C LEU A 75 16.35 11.19 3.61
N ASP A 76 15.69 10.73 4.66
CA ASP A 76 16.19 10.89 6.02
C ASP A 76 17.24 9.81 6.34
N VAL A 77 18.47 10.10 5.94
CA VAL A 77 19.65 9.28 6.28
C VAL A 77 19.99 9.40 7.77
N SER A 78 19.62 10.51 8.40
CA SER A 78 19.99 10.81 9.79
C SER A 78 19.33 9.87 10.79
N ALA A 79 18.13 9.40 10.46
CA ALA A 79 17.38 8.45 11.27
C ALA A 79 18.13 7.15 11.55
N GLN A 80 19.12 6.76 10.73
CA GLN A 80 19.85 5.49 10.90
C GLN A 80 21.23 5.65 11.55
N ILE A 81 21.65 6.88 11.86
CA ILE A 81 22.95 7.15 12.48
C ILE A 81 22.90 6.72 13.96
N GLY A 82 23.87 5.89 14.38
CA GLY A 82 24.00 5.44 15.77
C GLY A 82 23.01 4.35 16.22
N LYS A 83 22.12 3.87 15.32
CA LYS A 83 21.20 2.77 15.64
C LYS A 83 21.85 1.42 15.36
N THR A 84 21.94 0.58 16.38
CA THR A 84 22.29 -0.84 16.23
C THR A 84 20.99 -1.65 16.16
N MET A 85 20.85 -2.45 15.10
CA MET A 85 19.68 -3.32 14.92
C MET A 85 20.12 -4.78 14.87
N LEU A 86 19.39 -5.64 15.57
CA LEU A 86 19.59 -7.07 15.49
C LEU A 86 19.01 -7.59 14.18
N VAL A 87 19.88 -8.09 13.30
CA VAL A 87 19.47 -8.70 12.02
C VAL A 87 19.41 -10.22 12.21
N PRO A 88 18.24 -10.86 12.00
CA PRO A 88 18.13 -12.31 12.14
C PRO A 88 19.01 -13.00 11.10
N ALA A 89 19.72 -14.06 11.54
CA ALA A 89 20.58 -14.85 10.66
C ALA A 89 19.75 -15.41 9.50
N GLY A 90 20.10 -15.03 8.27
CA GLY A 90 19.41 -15.45 7.05
C GLY A 90 18.44 -14.43 6.44
N SER A 91 18.11 -13.31 7.10
CA SER A 91 17.29 -12.26 6.48
C SER A 91 18.05 -11.36 5.50
N ALA A 92 19.38 -11.47 5.48
CA ALA A 92 20.29 -10.70 4.64
C ALA A 92 21.16 -11.63 3.78
N VAL A 93 20.55 -12.41 2.88
CA VAL A 93 21.31 -13.18 1.89
C VAL A 93 21.64 -12.23 0.73
N GLY A 94 22.81 -11.61 0.81
CA GLY A 94 23.26 -10.63 -0.16
C GLY A 94 22.51 -9.29 -0.04
N LYS A 95 22.00 -8.79 -1.16
CA LYS A 95 21.20 -7.54 -1.20
C LYS A 95 19.70 -7.79 -1.01
N ARG A 96 19.22 -9.04 -1.03
CA ARG A 96 17.79 -9.37 -0.91
C ARG A 96 17.43 -9.71 0.53
N GLY A 97 16.26 -9.24 0.94
CA GLY A 97 15.72 -9.42 2.29
C GLY A 97 16.06 -8.26 3.24
N LYS A 98 15.34 -8.16 4.35
CA LYS A 98 15.44 -7.06 5.32
C LYS A 98 16.68 -7.24 6.21
N GLY A 99 17.84 -6.87 5.66
CA GLY A 99 19.11 -6.75 6.38
C GLY A 99 19.33 -5.38 7.03
N ALA A 100 20.52 -5.20 7.62
CA ALA A 100 20.97 -3.89 8.11
C ALA A 100 21.24 -2.95 6.92
N GLY A 101 20.62 -1.77 6.94
CA GLY A 101 20.82 -0.72 5.94
C GLY A 101 19.52 -0.01 5.54
N PHE A 102 19.52 0.59 4.36
CA PHE A 102 18.37 1.21 3.72
C PHE A 102 17.60 0.16 2.92
N TRP A 103 16.29 0.10 3.17
CA TRP A 103 15.39 -0.83 2.51
C TRP A 103 14.57 -0.14 1.42
N CYS A 104 14.45 -0.79 0.26
CA CYS A 104 13.57 -0.36 -0.82
C CYS A 104 12.36 -1.30 -0.95
N ASP A 105 11.17 -0.81 -0.63
CA ASP A 105 9.93 -1.59 -0.71
C ASP A 105 9.56 -2.04 -2.13
N ALA A 106 9.93 -1.27 -3.15
CA ALA A 106 9.56 -1.57 -4.54
C ALA A 106 10.41 -2.70 -5.17
N CYS A 107 11.61 -2.95 -4.66
CA CYS A 107 12.56 -3.89 -5.28
C CYS A 107 12.99 -5.03 -4.36
N ASP A 108 12.54 -5.02 -3.10
CA ASP A 108 12.92 -5.96 -2.06
C ASP A 108 14.45 -6.07 -1.87
N LEU A 109 15.14 -4.93 -1.95
CA LEU A 109 16.59 -4.82 -1.83
C LEU A 109 16.99 -3.94 -0.64
N THR A 110 17.96 -4.42 0.14
CA THR A 110 18.70 -3.62 1.12
C THR A 110 20.04 -3.15 0.60
N PHE A 111 20.37 -1.89 0.89
CA PHE A 111 21.66 -1.27 0.61
C PHE A 111 22.32 -0.82 1.91
N LYS A 112 23.62 -1.07 2.06
CA LYS A 112 24.39 -0.71 3.26
C LYS A 112 24.85 0.75 3.23
N ASP A 113 25.06 1.29 2.02
CA ASP A 113 25.57 2.63 1.79
C ASP A 113 24.50 3.58 1.25
N ASN A 114 24.54 4.85 1.67
CA ASN A 114 23.62 5.90 1.22
C ASN A 114 23.70 6.11 -0.30
N LEU A 115 24.92 6.17 -0.84
CA LEU A 115 25.15 6.42 -2.26
C LEU A 115 24.58 5.30 -3.12
N GLN A 116 24.83 4.05 -2.74
CA GLN A 116 24.26 2.88 -3.42
C GLN A 116 22.73 2.88 -3.38
N PHE A 117 22.14 3.33 -2.27
CA PHE A 117 20.68 3.46 -2.17
C PHE A 117 20.13 4.55 -3.10
N VAL A 118 20.78 5.70 -3.18
CA VAL A 118 20.39 6.78 -4.10
C VAL A 118 20.54 6.35 -5.56
N GLU A 119 21.66 5.71 -5.90
CA GLU A 119 21.90 5.16 -7.24
C GLU A 119 20.85 4.11 -7.61
N HIS A 120 20.49 3.24 -6.66
CA HIS A 120 19.43 2.26 -6.87
C HIS A 120 18.11 2.92 -7.22
N LEU A 121 17.69 3.94 -6.47
CA LEU A 121 16.43 4.64 -6.70
C LEU A 121 16.39 5.36 -8.04
N ASN A 122 17.55 5.79 -8.56
CA ASN A 122 17.68 6.40 -9.88
C ASN A 122 17.92 5.36 -11.00
N SER A 123 18.15 4.09 -10.66
CA SER A 123 18.43 3.05 -11.63
C SER A 123 17.17 2.66 -12.40
N LYS A 124 17.31 2.30 -13.67
CA LYS A 124 16.19 1.83 -14.51
C LYS A 124 15.44 0.64 -13.88
N GLN A 125 16.14 -0.19 -13.11
CA GLN A 125 15.53 -1.33 -12.43
C GLN A 125 14.47 -0.89 -11.41
N HIS A 126 14.78 0.14 -10.62
CA HIS A 126 13.84 0.71 -9.66
C HIS A 126 12.69 1.44 -10.36
N LEU A 127 12.98 2.27 -11.37
CA LEU A 127 11.96 2.98 -12.14
C LEU A 127 10.96 2.03 -12.81
N TYR A 128 11.43 0.90 -13.36
CA TYR A 128 10.52 -0.11 -13.92
C TYR A 128 9.68 -0.82 -12.87
N ALA A 129 10.22 -1.02 -11.66
CA ALA A 129 9.47 -1.62 -10.56
C ALA A 129 8.41 -0.65 -10.00
N THR A 130 8.68 0.65 -9.97
CA THR A 130 7.72 1.70 -9.55
C THR A 130 6.77 2.15 -10.65
N GLY A 131 6.98 1.71 -11.89
CA GLY A 131 6.13 2.05 -13.04
C GLY A 131 6.43 3.42 -13.66
N GLN A 132 7.58 4.02 -13.34
CA GLN A 132 8.04 5.27 -13.97
C GLN A 132 8.74 4.99 -15.30
N SER A 133 8.49 5.82 -16.30
CA SER A 133 9.29 5.82 -17.52
C SER A 133 10.69 6.36 -17.20
N GLY A 134 11.72 5.83 -17.88
CA GLY A 134 13.07 6.39 -17.84
C GLY A 134 13.34 7.39 -18.97
N GLU A 135 12.29 7.83 -19.66
CA GLU A 135 12.35 8.77 -20.77
C GLU A 135 12.05 10.17 -20.24
N VAL A 136 12.94 11.11 -20.50
CA VAL A 136 12.80 12.50 -20.07
C VAL A 136 12.19 13.30 -21.22
N LYS A 137 10.97 13.82 -21.01
CA LYS A 137 10.33 14.73 -21.96
C LYS A 137 11.11 16.04 -22.05
N ARG A 138 11.23 16.58 -23.27
CA ARG A 138 11.77 17.93 -23.48
C ARG A 138 10.73 18.95 -23.04
N ALA A 139 11.11 19.90 -22.20
CA ALA A 139 10.24 20.97 -21.74
C ALA A 139 9.89 21.92 -22.88
N THR A 140 8.65 22.38 -22.91
CA THR A 140 8.17 23.44 -23.82
C THR A 140 8.38 24.83 -23.20
N LEU A 141 8.18 25.88 -23.98
CA LEU A 141 8.25 27.26 -23.45
C LEU A 141 7.19 27.52 -22.39
N GLU A 142 5.98 26.97 -22.58
CA GLU A 142 4.86 27.09 -21.64
C GLU A 142 5.22 26.46 -20.29
N ASP A 143 5.77 25.25 -20.29
CA ASP A 143 6.22 24.56 -19.06
C ASP A 143 7.25 25.38 -18.27
N VAL A 144 8.14 26.09 -18.98
CA VAL A 144 9.19 26.91 -18.35
C VAL A 144 8.59 28.16 -17.71
N VAL A 145 7.63 28.81 -18.37
CA VAL A 145 6.94 29.98 -17.80
C VAL A 145 6.16 29.58 -16.55
N GLU A 146 5.35 28.53 -16.62
CA GLU A 146 4.61 28.01 -15.46
C GLU A 146 5.55 27.64 -14.30
N ARG A 147 6.69 27.03 -14.61
CA ARG A 147 7.69 26.68 -13.59
C ARG A 147 8.33 27.90 -12.93
N LEU A 148 8.64 28.93 -13.71
CA LEU A 148 9.22 30.18 -13.21
C LEU A 148 8.21 30.94 -12.33
N GLU A 149 6.94 30.99 -12.72
CA GLU A 149 5.88 31.58 -11.91
C GLU A 149 5.72 30.84 -10.58
N TRP A 150 5.72 29.50 -10.60
CA TRP A 150 5.68 28.69 -9.39
C TRP A 150 6.89 28.95 -8.47
N LEU A 151 8.10 29.05 -9.04
CA LEU A 151 9.31 29.37 -8.28
C LEU A 151 9.26 30.78 -7.68
N LYS A 152 8.74 31.77 -8.42
CA LYS A 152 8.56 33.13 -7.94
C LYS A 152 7.60 33.14 -6.74
N ARG A 153 6.44 32.51 -6.87
CA ARG A 153 5.46 32.37 -5.77
C ARG A 153 6.08 31.71 -4.54
N LYS A 154 6.79 30.59 -4.73
CA LYS A 154 7.46 29.89 -3.63
C LYS A 154 8.51 30.77 -2.93
N ARG A 155 9.27 31.55 -3.71
CA ARG A 155 10.27 32.48 -3.17
C ARG A 155 9.63 33.63 -2.39
N GLU A 156 8.51 34.16 -2.86
CA GLU A 156 7.73 35.19 -2.16
C GLU A 156 7.15 34.65 -0.86
N GLU A 157 6.61 33.43 -0.85
CA GLU A 157 6.15 32.74 0.37
C GLU A 157 7.29 32.51 1.37
N GLU A 158 8.46 32.08 0.91
CA GLU A 158 9.66 31.92 1.76
C GLU A 158 10.11 33.26 2.35
N LYS A 159 10.16 34.33 1.55
CA LYS A 159 10.48 35.69 2.02
C LYS A 159 9.46 36.24 3.00
N ALA A 160 8.17 35.98 2.80
CA ALA A 160 7.11 36.39 3.71
C ALA A 160 7.27 35.69 5.08
N LYS A 161 7.62 34.40 5.08
CA LYS A 161 7.95 33.66 6.31
C LYS A 161 9.25 34.14 6.97
N GLU A 162 10.19 34.61 6.17
CA GLU A 162 11.48 35.13 6.63
C GLU A 162 11.37 36.52 7.29
N THR A 163 10.20 37.18 7.28
CA THR A 163 10.01 38.49 7.92
C THR A 163 10.67 38.57 9.30
N VAL A 164 11.48 39.63 9.44
CA VAL A 164 12.65 39.71 10.32
C VAL A 164 12.30 40.13 11.76
N ASP A 165 11.06 40.55 12.01
CA ASP A 165 10.63 41.01 13.33
C ASP A 165 10.08 39.86 14.20
N LEU A 166 10.57 39.77 15.44
CA LEU A 166 10.12 38.77 16.41
C LEU A 166 8.64 38.95 16.78
N GLY A 167 8.16 40.20 16.79
CA GLY A 167 6.76 40.52 17.09
C GLY A 167 5.79 39.95 16.07
N THR A 168 6.04 40.17 14.78
CA THR A 168 5.18 39.65 13.70
C THR A 168 5.19 38.13 13.65
N ARG A 169 6.31 37.46 13.95
CA ARG A 169 6.36 35.99 14.08
C ARG A 169 5.52 35.45 15.23
N LEU A 170 5.51 36.13 16.37
CA LEU A 170 4.68 35.75 17.52
C LEU A 170 3.19 35.92 17.25
N GLU A 171 2.79 36.97 16.55
CA GLU A 171 1.40 37.19 16.14
C GLU A 171 0.94 36.15 15.12
N VAL A 172 1.76 35.87 14.10
CA VAL A 172 1.47 34.82 13.10
C VAL A 172 1.35 33.45 13.77
N ALA A 173 2.24 33.12 14.71
CA ALA A 173 2.18 31.86 15.45
C ALA A 173 0.91 31.76 16.33
N ARG A 174 0.49 32.86 16.97
CA ARG A 174 -0.77 32.89 17.73
C ARG A 174 -1.99 32.71 16.83
N GLU A 175 -1.99 33.35 15.66
CA GLU A 175 -3.09 33.25 14.70
C GLU A 175 -3.19 31.83 14.09
N GLU A 176 -2.06 31.19 13.79
CA GLU A 176 -2.00 29.80 13.36
C GLU A 176 -2.52 28.85 14.44
N GLU A 177 -2.13 29.05 15.70
CA GLU A 177 -2.60 28.24 16.82
C GLU A 177 -4.11 28.42 17.06
N GLU A 178 -4.64 29.64 16.93
CA GLU A 178 -6.08 29.89 16.99
C GLU A 178 -6.84 29.23 15.83
N LYS A 179 -6.30 29.28 14.61
CA LYS A 179 -6.87 28.59 13.44
C LYS A 179 -6.88 27.08 13.65
N GLU A 180 -5.79 26.49 14.16
CA GLU A 180 -5.73 25.06 14.45
C GLU A 180 -6.72 24.68 15.56
N ARG A 181 -6.84 25.48 16.62
CA ARG A 181 -7.85 25.27 17.66
C ARG A 181 -9.26 25.40 17.12
N ALA A 182 -9.53 26.35 16.23
CA ALA A 182 -10.83 26.54 15.59
C ALA A 182 -11.16 25.38 14.65
N GLU A 183 -10.20 24.88 13.87
CA GLU A 183 -10.37 23.71 13.01
C GLU A 183 -10.59 22.44 13.85
N LYS A 184 -9.84 22.27 14.94
CA LYS A 184 -10.04 21.17 15.90
C LYS A 184 -11.40 21.25 16.59
N ARG A 185 -11.92 22.46 16.86
CA ARG A 185 -13.28 22.69 17.35
C ARG A 185 -14.32 22.36 16.28
N ARG A 186 -14.11 22.78 15.03
CA ARG A 186 -14.98 22.48 13.88
C ARG A 186 -15.05 20.97 13.64
N ARG A 187 -13.91 20.28 13.59
CA ARG A 187 -13.80 18.82 13.44
C ARG A 187 -14.46 18.07 14.61
N ARG A 188 -14.37 18.59 15.84
CA ARG A 188 -15.12 18.04 16.99
C ARG A 188 -16.62 18.25 16.85
N ASN A 189 -17.06 19.43 16.42
CA ASN A 189 -18.48 19.72 16.23
C ASN A 189 -19.08 18.91 15.07
N GLU A 190 -18.34 18.69 14.00
CA GLU A 190 -18.74 17.84 12.88
C GLU A 190 -18.86 16.37 13.28
N LYS A 191 -17.90 15.84 14.05
CA LYS A 191 -18.00 14.50 14.67
C LYS A 191 -19.21 14.39 15.60
N ARG A 192 -19.48 15.42 16.43
CA ARG A 192 -20.65 15.46 17.31
C ARG A 192 -21.97 15.53 16.53
N ARG A 193 -22.02 16.27 15.42
CA ARG A 193 -23.19 16.32 14.53
C ARG A 193 -23.43 14.99 13.82
N LYS A 194 -22.37 14.32 13.37
CA LYS A 194 -22.45 12.97 12.78
C LYS A 194 -23.00 11.95 13.80
N ASN A 195 -22.51 11.98 15.04
CA ASN A 195 -23.00 11.08 16.10
C ASN A 195 -24.41 11.45 16.61
N LYS A 196 -24.86 12.71 16.51
CA LYS A 196 -26.20 13.16 16.95
C LYS A 196 -27.26 13.05 15.83
N GLY A 197 -26.84 12.78 14.60
CA GLY A 197 -27.69 12.67 13.40
C GLY A 197 -28.39 11.32 13.21
N GLY A 198 -28.28 10.38 14.17
CA GLY A 198 -29.12 9.18 14.16
C GLY A 198 -28.77 8.14 13.10
N GLU A 199 -27.48 7.85 12.90
CA GLU A 199 -27.08 6.49 12.50
C GLU A 199 -26.89 5.69 13.80
N GLU A 200 -27.96 5.04 14.27
CA GLU A 200 -27.83 3.97 15.26
C GLU A 200 -27.02 2.84 14.62
N GLU A 201 -25.70 2.88 14.79
CA GLU A 201 -24.84 1.72 14.60
C GLU A 201 -25.24 0.67 15.65
N VAL A 202 -26.20 -0.20 15.32
CA VAL A 202 -26.47 -1.40 16.10
C VAL A 202 -25.26 -2.33 15.94
N LYS A 203 -24.37 -2.31 16.95
CA LYS A 203 -23.33 -3.34 17.10
C LYS A 203 -24.01 -4.65 17.46
N VAL A 204 -24.14 -5.54 16.48
CA VAL A 204 -24.51 -6.93 16.75
C VAL A 204 -23.23 -7.70 17.06
N GLU A 205 -23.05 -8.04 18.34
CA GLU A 205 -22.03 -9.00 18.77
C GLU A 205 -22.56 -10.41 18.49
N VAL A 206 -22.02 -11.07 17.47
CA VAL A 206 -22.26 -12.50 17.25
C VAL A 206 -21.10 -13.24 17.88
N GLU A 207 -21.36 -13.88 19.02
CA GLU A 207 -20.45 -14.85 19.63
C GLU A 207 -20.31 -16.06 18.70
N ASN A 208 -19.10 -16.30 18.20
CA ASN A 208 -18.74 -17.53 17.51
C ASN A 208 -17.47 -18.06 18.18
N ASP A 209 -17.57 -19.26 18.72
CA ASP A 209 -16.59 -19.88 19.60
C ASP A 209 -15.23 -20.01 18.92
N GLY A 210 -14.25 -19.30 19.47
CA GLY A 210 -12.83 -19.53 19.21
C GLY A 210 -12.28 -18.91 17.93
N LEU A 211 -12.07 -17.58 17.94
CA LEU A 211 -10.89 -16.86 17.43
C LEU A 211 -11.24 -15.37 17.20
N GLY A 212 -10.92 -14.52 18.19
CA GLY A 212 -10.75 -13.07 18.05
C GLY A 212 -11.96 -12.26 17.59
N THR A 213 -12.51 -11.44 18.47
CA THR A 213 -13.63 -10.52 18.20
C THR A 213 -13.32 -9.61 17.00
N LYS A 214 -13.91 -9.90 15.83
CA LYS A 214 -13.97 -8.96 14.71
C LYS A 214 -15.33 -8.29 14.73
N SER A 215 -15.37 -7.02 15.11
CA SER A 215 -16.56 -6.19 14.96
C SER A 215 -16.76 -5.85 13.49
N ILE A 216 -17.89 -6.23 12.92
CA ILE A 216 -18.32 -5.84 11.58
C ILE A 216 -19.36 -4.74 11.75
N THR A 217 -19.05 -3.53 11.30
CA THR A 217 -19.99 -2.42 11.24
C THR A 217 -20.74 -2.46 9.93
N ILE A 218 -22.05 -2.77 9.96
CA ILE A 218 -22.92 -2.74 8.80
C ILE A 218 -23.83 -1.51 8.92
N ALA A 219 -23.76 -0.60 7.94
CA ALA A 219 -24.67 0.52 7.83
C ALA A 219 -25.98 0.04 7.18
N LEU A 220 -27.03 -0.14 7.98
CA LEU A 220 -28.36 -0.52 7.49
C LEU A 220 -29.19 0.74 7.21
N ALA A 221 -29.33 1.06 5.93
CA ALA A 221 -30.29 2.05 5.47
C ALA A 221 -31.72 1.48 5.58
N SER A 222 -32.52 2.11 6.45
CA SER A 222 -33.99 1.99 6.52
C SER A 222 -34.57 0.65 7.00
N THR A 223 -35.30 0.74 8.13
CA THR A 223 -36.04 -0.33 8.83
C THR A 223 -37.14 -1.03 7.99
N LYS A 224 -37.44 -0.55 6.77
CA LYS A 224 -38.39 -1.22 5.87
C LYS A 224 -37.83 -2.48 5.18
N ALA A 225 -36.51 -2.65 5.08
CA ALA A 225 -35.91 -3.82 4.41
C ALA A 225 -35.88 -5.09 5.28
N VAL A 226 -35.82 -4.94 6.60
CA VAL A 226 -35.67 -6.05 7.57
C VAL A 226 -36.91 -6.97 7.57
N ASN A 227 -38.11 -6.39 7.46
CA ASN A 227 -39.35 -7.17 7.42
C ASN A 227 -39.52 -8.00 6.13
N ASN A 228 -38.78 -7.70 5.06
CA ASN A 228 -38.87 -8.46 3.82
C ASN A 228 -37.92 -9.68 3.82
N ILE A 229 -36.78 -9.59 4.53
CA ILE A 229 -35.82 -10.70 4.65
C ILE A 229 -36.34 -11.76 5.63
N PHE A 230 -36.97 -11.35 6.75
CA PHE A 230 -37.53 -12.31 7.71
C PHE A 230 -38.74 -13.08 7.16
N ARG A 231 -39.49 -12.49 6.20
CA ARG A 231 -40.58 -13.18 5.50
C ARG A 231 -40.10 -14.22 4.48
N LEU A 232 -38.91 -14.06 3.90
CA LEU A 232 -38.37 -14.99 2.90
C LEU A 232 -37.70 -16.23 3.49
N LEU A 233 -37.34 -16.21 4.78
CA LEU A 233 -36.72 -17.33 5.50
C LEU A 233 -37.70 -18.12 6.39
N GLY A 234 -38.99 -17.76 6.39
CA GLY A 234 -40.03 -18.36 7.22
C GLY A 234 -40.93 -19.41 6.54
N THR A 235 -40.67 -19.76 5.27
CA THR A 235 -41.43 -20.79 4.53
C THR A 235 -40.53 -21.93 4.11
N GLN A 236 -40.16 -22.77 5.07
CA GLN A 236 -39.78 -24.17 4.88
C GLN A 236 -39.88 -24.87 6.25
N ILE A 237 -41.11 -25.27 6.57
CA ILE A 237 -41.37 -26.57 7.20
C ILE A 237 -41.64 -27.53 6.04
#